data_AF-A0A6J2JK31-F1
#
_entry.id   AF-A0A6J2JK31-F1
#
_cell.length_a   1.000
_cell.length_b   1.000
_cell.length_c   1.000
_cell.angle_alpha   90.00
_cell.angle_beta   90.00
_cell.angle_gamma   90.00
#
_symmetry.space_group_name_H-M   'P 1'
#
loop_
_entity.id
_entity.type
_entity.pdbx_description
1 polymer ?
#
loop_
_entity_poly.entity_id
_entity_poly.type
_entity_poly.pdbx_seq_one_letter_code
_entity_poly.pdbx_strand_id
1 'polypeptide(L)'
;MVKTVSLVIAMSLLVNDVHFIQDGSFLESKYFPTNLVHLVTSSLIVKEIPIFPKLFWRGCPLLCSLSEVAVCLLFMEASLRYVWNYVREYILRNSDDLLAQLTDDERLDWLLCRLCCGQRNCSEVFAALVLKVTSFAFLLGVCCFHGRNDS
;
A
#
# COMPACT_ATOMS: atom_id res chain seq x y z
N MET A 1 10.75 -1.28 19.64
CA MET A 1 10.95 -2.36 18.66
C MET A 1 9.59 -2.96 18.41
N VAL A 2 9.11 -2.91 17.17
CA VAL A 2 7.76 -3.41 16.86
C VAL A 2 7.78 -4.93 16.82
N LYS A 3 6.84 -5.58 17.49
CA LYS A 3 6.69 -7.03 17.41
C LYS A 3 6.02 -7.39 16.09
N THR A 4 6.63 -8.31 15.34
CA THR A 4 6.04 -8.91 14.13
C THR A 4 4.64 -9.43 14.39
N VAL A 5 4.39 -9.99 15.57
CA VAL A 5 3.06 -10.45 16.00
C VAL A 5 2.04 -9.31 16.02
N SER A 6 2.40 -8.14 16.52
CA SER A 6 1.51 -6.97 16.56
C SER A 6 1.16 -6.48 15.16
N LEU A 7 2.12 -6.50 14.23
CA LEU A 7 1.90 -6.19 12.82
C LEU A 7 0.98 -7.21 12.13
N VAL A 8 1.22 -8.51 12.34
CA VAL A 8 0.40 -9.58 11.77
C VAL A 8 -1.05 -9.49 12.28
N ILE A 9 -1.24 -9.22 13.57
CA ILE A 9 -2.57 -9.04 14.17
C ILE A 9 -3.23 -7.81 13.55
N ALA A 10 -2.55 -6.66 13.49
CA ALA A 10 -3.11 -5.45 12.92
C ALA A 10 -3.46 -5.59 11.43
N MET A 11 -2.64 -6.30 10.66
CA MET A 11 -2.92 -6.60 9.25
C MET A 11 -4.10 -7.57 9.12
N SER A 12 -4.19 -8.58 9.98
CA SER A 12 -5.31 -9.53 10.00
C SER A 12 -6.63 -8.84 10.37
N LEU A 13 -6.59 -7.90 11.32
CA LEU A 13 -7.75 -7.07 11.68
C LEU A 13 -8.22 -6.23 10.49
N LEU A 14 -7.29 -5.55 9.79
CA LEU A 14 -7.63 -4.78 8.59
C LEU A 14 -8.19 -5.65 7.45
N VAL A 15 -7.69 -6.88 7.29
CA VAL A 15 -8.18 -7.83 6.29
C VAL A 15 -9.59 -8.37 6.62
N ASN A 16 -9.96 -8.39 7.90
CA ASN A 16 -11.30 -8.74 8.35
C ASN A 16 -12.20 -7.51 8.58
N ASP A 17 -11.95 -6.42 7.84
CA ASP A 17 -12.73 -5.18 7.85
C ASP A 17 -12.85 -4.50 9.24
N VAL A 18 -11.86 -4.70 10.11
CA VAL A 18 -11.77 -3.97 11.38
C VAL A 18 -11.00 -2.67 11.14
N HIS A 19 -11.73 -1.56 11.19
CA HIS A 19 -11.22 -0.21 10.93
C HIS A 19 -11.38 0.70 12.16
N PHE A 20 -10.46 1.64 12.37
CA PHE A 20 -10.55 2.65 13.43
C PHE A 20 -10.93 4.04 12.89
N ILE A 21 -10.55 4.39 11.67
CA ILE A 21 -10.69 5.75 11.13
C ILE A 21 -11.98 5.88 10.31
N GLN A 22 -12.35 4.89 9.50
CA GLN A 22 -13.63 4.91 8.79
C GLN A 22 -14.12 3.52 8.37
N ASP A 23 -15.43 3.30 8.50
CA ASP A 23 -16.15 2.16 7.93
C ASP A 23 -16.12 2.26 6.40
N GLY A 24 -15.12 1.65 5.80
CA GLY A 24 -14.97 1.56 4.35
C GLY A 24 -14.04 0.41 4.02
N SER A 25 -14.55 -0.56 3.26
CA SER A 25 -13.81 -1.74 2.84
C SER A 25 -12.78 -1.38 1.77
N PHE A 26 -11.63 -0.86 2.20
CA PHE A 26 -10.48 -0.63 1.30
C PHE A 26 -10.13 -1.91 0.51
N LEU A 27 -10.42 -3.07 1.08
CA LEU A 27 -10.14 -4.39 0.52
C LEU A 27 -11.27 -4.98 -0.33
N GLU A 28 -12.51 -4.48 -0.30
CA GLU A 28 -13.53 -4.87 -1.29
C GLU A 28 -13.36 -4.16 -2.63
N SER A 29 -12.44 -3.19 -2.74
CA SER A 29 -12.19 -2.48 -3.99
C SER A 29 -11.62 -3.40 -5.09
N LYS A 30 -11.95 -3.11 -6.37
CA LYS A 30 -11.42 -3.75 -7.61
C LYS A 30 -9.89 -3.88 -7.67
N TYR A 31 -9.19 -3.21 -6.76
CA TYR A 31 -7.74 -3.08 -6.68
C TYR A 31 -7.13 -3.77 -5.45
N PHE A 32 -7.85 -4.71 -4.82
CA PHE A 32 -7.40 -5.50 -3.66
C PHE A 32 -5.92 -5.95 -3.69
N PRO A 33 -5.38 -6.51 -4.80
CA PRO A 33 -3.98 -6.96 -4.82
C PRO A 33 -2.98 -5.83 -4.58
N THR A 34 -3.24 -4.65 -5.17
CA THR A 34 -2.34 -3.50 -5.01
C THR A 34 -2.40 -2.89 -3.61
N ASN A 35 -3.58 -2.94 -2.96
CA ASN A 35 -3.73 -2.55 -1.56
C ASN A 35 -2.96 -3.48 -0.62
N LEU A 36 -3.02 -4.78 -0.89
CA LEU A 36 -2.32 -5.77 -0.09
C LEU A 36 -0.79 -5.59 -0.23
N VAL A 37 -0.29 -5.34 -1.45
CA VAL A 37 1.14 -5.01 -1.66
C VAL A 37 1.53 -3.73 -0.92
N HIS A 38 0.68 -2.70 -0.93
CA HIS A 38 0.95 -1.48 -0.18
C HIS A 38 0.95 -1.71 1.34
N LEU A 39 0.03 -2.52 1.87
CA LEU A 39 -0.01 -2.91 3.28
C LEU A 39 1.26 -3.67 3.70
N VAL A 40 1.73 -4.60 2.87
CA VAL A 40 3.01 -5.30 3.13
C VAL A 40 4.15 -4.27 3.15
N THR A 41 4.16 -3.34 2.20
CA THR A 41 5.18 -2.29 2.14
C THR A 41 5.17 -1.41 3.39
N SER A 42 3.98 -0.94 3.83
CA SER A 42 3.87 -0.13 5.04
C SER A 42 4.21 -0.91 6.30
N SER A 43 3.88 -2.21 6.37
CA SER A 43 4.27 -3.07 7.49
C SER A 43 5.80 -3.20 7.64
N LEU A 44 6.54 -3.29 6.53
CA LEU A 44 8.00 -3.32 6.53
C LEU A 44 8.60 -2.01 7.04
N ILE A 45 7.99 -0.87 6.68
CA ILE A 45 8.40 0.44 7.18
C ILE A 45 8.14 0.56 8.69
N VAL A 46 6.95 0.18 9.15
CA VAL A 46 6.58 0.26 10.57
C VAL A 46 7.46 -0.61 11.45
N LYS A 47 7.85 -1.79 10.96
CA LYS A 47 8.74 -2.72 11.68
C LYS A 47 10.06 -2.04 12.12
N GLU A 48 10.59 -1.17 11.28
CA GLU A 48 11.86 -0.46 11.53
C GLU A 48 11.72 0.70 12.53
N ILE A 49 10.52 1.25 12.71
CA ILE A 49 10.31 2.42 13.56
C ILE A 49 10.10 1.96 15.01
N PRO A 50 10.94 2.36 15.97
CA PRO A 50 10.74 2.01 17.37
C PRO A 50 9.55 2.80 17.96
N ILE A 51 8.35 2.21 17.94
CA ILE A 51 7.12 2.85 18.45
C ILE A 51 7.17 3.09 19.98
N PHE A 52 7.63 2.10 20.76
CA PHE A 52 7.70 2.20 22.21
C PHE A 52 9.12 1.99 22.76
N PRO A 53 9.60 2.86 23.68
CA PRO A 53 10.86 2.64 24.39
C PRO A 53 10.72 1.51 25.42
N LYS A 54 11.80 0.75 25.60
CA LYS A 54 11.84 -0.47 26.46
C LYS A 54 11.43 -0.22 27.92
N LEU A 55 11.48 1.02 28.41
CA LEU A 55 11.08 1.35 29.78
C LEU A 55 9.57 1.17 30.04
N PHE A 56 8.71 1.42 29.05
CA PHE A 56 7.25 1.32 29.24
C PHE A 56 6.76 -0.12 29.42
N TRP A 57 7.54 -1.11 28.96
CA TRP A 57 7.19 -2.52 29.00
C TRP A 57 7.25 -3.15 30.40
N ARG A 58 7.91 -2.51 31.37
CA ARG A 58 8.09 -3.06 32.73
C ARG A 58 6.84 -2.96 33.61
N GLY A 59 5.92 -2.04 33.32
CA GLY A 59 4.71 -1.84 34.13
C GLY A 59 3.57 -2.79 33.75
N CYS A 60 3.17 -2.79 32.49
CA CYS A 60 2.02 -3.55 32.00
C CYS A 60 2.25 -4.09 30.57
N PRO A 61 2.87 -5.28 30.41
CA PRO A 61 3.23 -5.81 29.09
C PRO A 61 2.03 -6.07 28.17
N LEU A 62 0.87 -6.44 28.74
CA LEU A 62 -0.37 -6.67 27.98
C LEU A 62 -0.94 -5.38 27.38
N LEU A 63 -1.05 -4.31 28.18
CA LEU A 63 -1.53 -3.01 27.71
C LEU A 63 -0.60 -2.42 26.66
N CYS A 64 0.73 -2.57 26.84
CA CYS A 64 1.71 -2.18 25.83
C CYS A 64 1.48 -2.94 24.51
N SER A 65 1.29 -4.25 24.56
CA SER A 65 1.05 -5.06 23.35
C SER A 65 -0.25 -4.68 22.63
N LEU A 66 -1.34 -4.42 23.37
CA LEU A 66 -2.61 -3.98 22.78
C LEU A 66 -2.49 -2.58 22.16
N SER A 67 -1.82 -1.65 22.85
CA SER A 67 -1.57 -0.31 22.31
C SER A 67 -0.69 -0.35 21.06
N GLU A 68 0.28 -1.26 21.00
CA GLU A 68 1.14 -1.44 19.84
C GLU A 68 0.36 -1.95 18.63
N VAL A 69 -0.54 -2.93 18.82
CA VAL A 69 -1.46 -3.38 17.77
C VAL A 69 -2.33 -2.23 17.29
N ALA A 70 -2.92 -1.45 18.20
CA ALA A 70 -3.76 -0.31 17.85
C ALA A 70 -3.01 0.75 17.04
N VAL A 71 -1.77 1.08 17.44
CA VAL A 71 -0.93 2.03 16.71
C VAL A 71 -0.53 1.49 15.33
N CYS A 72 -0.17 0.19 15.24
CA CYS A 72 0.14 -0.44 13.95
C CYS A 72 -1.08 -0.41 13.01
N LEU A 73 -2.28 -0.69 13.55
CA LEU A 73 -3.52 -0.66 12.79
C LEU A 73 -3.80 0.75 12.27
N LEU A 74 -3.77 1.75 13.16
CA LEU A 74 -3.97 3.15 12.80
C LEU A 74 -2.97 3.62 11.74
N PHE A 75 -1.69 3.25 11.87
CA PHE A 75 -0.68 3.62 10.89
C PHE A 75 -0.95 2.97 9.53
N MET A 76 -1.25 1.67 9.49
CA MET A 76 -1.53 0.95 8.25
C MET A 76 -2.80 1.50 7.57
N GLU A 77 -3.85 1.77 8.34
CA GLU A 77 -5.09 2.37 7.84
C GLU A 77 -4.84 3.78 7.30
N ALA A 78 -4.10 4.62 8.04
CA ALA A 78 -3.73 5.95 7.59
C ALA A 78 -2.86 5.90 6.31
N SER A 79 -1.93 4.95 6.20
CA SER A 79 -1.10 4.77 5.00
C SER A 79 -1.94 4.43 3.77
N LEU A 80 -2.88 3.48 3.91
CA LEU A 80 -3.81 3.13 2.84
C LEU A 80 -4.67 4.33 2.42
N ARG A 81 -5.18 5.07 3.40
CA ARG A 81 -6.11 6.17 3.15
C ARG A 81 -5.44 7.40 2.57
N TYR A 82 -4.39 7.89 3.21
CA TYR A 82 -3.80 9.18 2.86
C TYR A 82 -2.71 9.08 1.81
N VAL A 83 -1.97 7.97 1.77
CA VAL A 83 -0.90 7.79 0.81
C VAL A 83 -1.42 7.03 -0.40
N TRP A 84 -1.91 5.81 -0.19
CA TRP A 84 -2.24 4.94 -1.32
C TRP A 84 -3.51 5.36 -2.06
N ASN A 85 -4.57 5.74 -1.35
CA ASN A 85 -5.78 6.21 -2.03
C ASN A 85 -5.53 7.51 -2.79
N TYR A 86 -4.67 8.40 -2.26
CA TYR A 86 -4.26 9.60 -2.98
C TYR A 86 -3.51 9.26 -4.28
N VAL A 87 -2.54 8.34 -4.21
CA VAL A 87 -1.81 7.86 -5.40
C VAL A 87 -2.77 7.22 -6.40
N ARG A 88 -3.74 6.44 -5.92
CA ARG A 88 -4.77 5.82 -6.75
C ARG A 88 -5.64 6.85 -7.46
N GLU A 89 -6.22 7.77 -6.72
CA GLU A 89 -7.08 8.81 -7.28
C GLU A 89 -6.30 9.70 -8.26
N TYR A 90 -5.04 9.99 -7.95
CA TYR A 90 -4.16 10.73 -8.86
C TYR A 90 -3.93 9.99 -10.18
N ILE A 91 -3.63 8.69 -10.14
CA ILE A 91 -3.41 7.88 -11.35
C ILE A 91 -4.71 7.73 -12.15
N LEU A 92 -5.84 7.48 -11.48
CA LEU A 92 -7.13 7.33 -12.14
C LEU A 92 -7.61 8.64 -12.78
N ARG A 93 -7.32 9.78 -12.16
CA ARG A 93 -7.73 11.08 -12.69
C ARG A 93 -6.89 11.55 -13.86
N ASN A 94 -5.61 11.18 -13.88
CA ASN A 94 -4.68 11.58 -14.94
C ASN A 94 -4.42 10.46 -15.96
N SER A 95 -5.16 9.35 -15.92
CA SER A 95 -4.89 8.21 -16.79
C SER A 95 -5.07 8.54 -18.27
N ASP A 96 -6.03 9.40 -18.60
CA ASP A 96 -6.25 9.86 -19.98
C ASP A 96 -5.10 10.74 -20.49
N ASP A 97 -4.64 11.71 -19.68
CA ASP A 97 -3.51 12.59 -20.04
C ASP A 97 -2.19 11.82 -20.12
N LEU A 98 -1.96 10.89 -19.18
CA LEU A 98 -0.78 10.01 -19.21
C LEU A 98 -0.80 9.10 -20.44
N LEU A 99 -1.97 8.58 -20.82
CA LEU A 99 -2.13 7.75 -22.01
C LEU A 99 -1.91 8.57 -23.29
N ALA A 100 -2.39 9.81 -23.33
CA ALA A 100 -2.16 10.73 -24.44
C ALA A 100 -0.67 11.04 -24.62
N GLN A 101 0.03 11.37 -23.53
CA GLN A 101 1.49 11.59 -23.55
C GLN A 101 2.27 10.35 -24.00
N LEU A 102 1.84 9.15 -23.61
CA LEU A 102 2.45 7.89 -24.09
C LEU A 102 2.21 7.64 -25.58
N THR A 103 1.10 8.16 -26.13
CA THR A 103 0.75 7.98 -27.54
C THR A 103 1.62 8.86 -28.44
N ASP A 104 2.10 10.00 -27.94
CA ASP A 104 3.05 10.86 -28.66
C ASP A 104 4.45 10.22 -28.77
N ASP A 105 4.77 9.22 -27.94
CA ASP A 105 5.99 8.42 -28.01
C ASP A 105 5.77 7.14 -28.85
N GLU A 106 6.05 7.22 -30.16
CA GLU A 106 5.90 6.12 -31.16
C GLU A 106 6.56 4.77 -30.75
N ARG A 107 7.48 4.79 -29.76
CA ARG A 107 8.17 3.59 -29.27
C ARG A 107 7.29 2.67 -28.42
N LEU A 108 6.10 3.11 -28.02
CA LEU A 108 5.20 2.40 -27.09
C LEU A 108 3.88 1.92 -27.73
N ASP A 109 3.74 2.04 -29.04
CA ASP A 109 2.53 1.63 -29.78
C ASP A 109 2.12 0.17 -29.54
N TRP A 110 3.08 -0.72 -29.36
CA TRP A 110 2.82 -2.14 -29.05
C TRP A 110 2.11 -2.32 -27.70
N LEU A 111 2.39 -1.46 -26.72
CA LEU A 111 1.77 -1.48 -25.39
C LEU A 111 0.34 -0.94 -25.49
N LEU A 112 0.17 0.17 -26.21
CA LEU A 112 -1.13 0.79 -26.46
C LEU A 112 -2.07 -0.18 -27.20
N CYS A 113 -1.57 -0.84 -28.24
CA CYS A 113 -2.31 -1.85 -28.99
C CYS A 113 -2.75 -3.02 -28.09
N ARG A 114 -1.88 -3.50 -27.20
CA ARG A 114 -2.22 -4.58 -26.26
C ARG A 114 -3.24 -4.15 -25.20
N LEU A 115 -3.23 -2.87 -24.80
CA LEU A 115 -4.14 -2.30 -23.80
C LEU A 115 -5.50 -1.94 -24.39
N CYS A 116 -5.54 -1.51 -25.67
CA CYS A 116 -6.73 -0.93 -26.30
C CYS A 116 -7.40 -1.81 -27.36
N CYS A 117 -6.71 -2.76 -28.00
CA CYS A 117 -7.36 -3.57 -29.03
C CYS A 117 -8.43 -4.49 -28.41
N GLY A 118 -9.69 -4.17 -28.69
CA GLY A 118 -10.86 -4.96 -28.29
C GLY A 118 -11.50 -4.55 -26.96
N GLN A 119 -11.02 -3.50 -26.29
CA GLN A 119 -11.61 -2.99 -25.04
C GLN A 119 -12.20 -1.59 -25.19
N ARG A 120 -13.34 -1.34 -24.53
CA ARG A 120 -14.02 -0.02 -24.55
C ARG A 120 -13.45 0.96 -23.52
N ASN A 121 -12.79 0.48 -22.45
CA ASN A 121 -12.30 1.31 -21.34
C ASN A 121 -10.77 1.21 -21.21
N CYS A 122 -10.03 1.64 -22.25
CA CYS A 122 -8.55 1.63 -22.25
C CYS A 122 -7.93 2.30 -21.03
N SER A 123 -8.45 3.46 -20.65
CA SER A 123 -7.93 4.30 -19.58
C SER A 123 -7.94 3.61 -18.22
N GLU A 124 -9.02 2.87 -17.90
CA GLU A 124 -9.11 2.10 -16.67
C GLU A 124 -8.08 0.95 -16.63
N VAL A 125 -7.85 0.27 -17.75
CA VAL A 125 -6.89 -0.84 -17.83
C VAL A 125 -5.46 -0.32 -17.67
N PHE A 126 -5.17 0.80 -18.33
CA PHE A 126 -3.89 1.48 -18.20
C PHE A 126 -3.65 1.93 -16.75
N ALA A 127 -4.62 2.59 -16.13
CA ALA A 127 -4.54 2.99 -14.73
C ALA A 127 -4.31 1.79 -13.79
N ALA A 128 -5.01 0.68 -14.01
CA ALA A 128 -4.81 -0.54 -13.23
C ALA A 128 -3.41 -1.14 -13.41
N LEU A 129 -2.83 -1.06 -14.61
CA LEU A 129 -1.46 -1.51 -14.87
C LEU A 129 -0.44 -0.60 -14.19
N VAL A 130 -0.60 0.72 -14.29
CA VAL A 130 0.26 1.70 -13.62
C VAL A 130 0.20 1.53 -12.10
N LEU A 131 -0.98 1.27 -11.54
CA LEU A 131 -1.15 0.99 -10.11
C LEU A 131 -0.40 -0.27 -9.66
N LYS A 132 -0.39 -1.32 -10.48
CA LYS A 132 0.40 -2.53 -10.20
C LYS A 132 1.90 -2.22 -10.22
N VAL A 133 2.37 -1.56 -11.26
CA VAL A 133 3.80 -1.20 -11.40
C VAL A 133 4.26 -0.31 -10.26
N THR A 134 3.49 0.73 -9.92
CA THR A 134 3.80 1.62 -8.80
C THR A 134 3.81 0.88 -7.47
N SER A 135 2.81 0.03 -7.19
CA SER A 135 2.79 -0.77 -5.96
C SER A 135 4.03 -1.65 -5.81
N PHE A 136 4.47 -2.26 -6.91
CA PHE A 136 5.67 -3.10 -6.93
C PHE A 136 6.95 -2.28 -6.80
N ALA A 137 7.02 -1.10 -7.42
CA ALA A 137 8.15 -0.19 -7.28
C ALA A 137 8.31 0.32 -5.83
N PHE A 138 7.20 0.64 -5.15
CA PHE A 138 7.22 0.97 -3.72
C PHE A 138 7.78 -0.16 -2.88
N LEU A 139 7.30 -1.40 -3.09
CA LEU A 139 7.78 -2.57 -2.37
C LEU A 139 9.28 -2.81 -2.63
N LEU A 140 9.71 -2.79 -3.89
CA LEU A 140 11.12 -2.94 -4.27
C LEU A 140 11.99 -1.88 -3.61
N GLY A 141 11.57 -0.62 -3.62
CA GLY A 141 12.29 0.46 -2.98
C GLY A 141 12.54 0.16 -1.50
N VAL A 142 11.48 -0.16 -0.75
CA VAL A 142 11.59 -0.49 0.68
C VAL A 142 12.46 -1.73 0.91
N CYS A 143 12.29 -2.79 0.11
CA CYS A 143 13.12 -4.00 0.21
C CYS A 143 14.61 -3.72 -0.05
N CYS A 144 14.95 -2.88 -1.03
CA CYS A 144 16.33 -2.49 -1.30
C CYS A 144 16.95 -1.68 -0.15
N PHE A 145 16.18 -0.80 0.49
CA PHE A 145 16.64 -0.08 1.68
C PHE A 145 16.83 -1.01 2.88
N HIS A 146 15.92 -1.98 3.07
CA HIS A 146 16.01 -2.95 4.17
C HIS A 146 17.19 -3.90 3.98
N GLY A 147 17.36 -4.49 2.80
CA GLY A 147 18.45 -5.41 2.49
C GLY A 147 19.85 -4.78 2.58
N ARG A 148 19.94 -3.44 2.56
CA ARG A 148 21.19 -2.69 2.75
C ARG A 148 21.51 -2.39 4.22
N ASN A 149 20.53 -2.45 5.13
CA ASN A 149 20.76 -2.26 6.57
C ASN A 149 21.17 -3.55 7.28
N ASP A 150 20.90 -4.72 6.68
CA ASP A 150 21.27 -6.04 7.20
C ASP A 150 22.63 -6.56 6.67
N SER A 151 23.30 -5.81 5.77
CA SER A 151 24.60 -6.12 5.17
C SER A 151 25.73 -5.24 5.70
#